data_AF-A0A0F9FPL7-F1
#
_entry.id   AF-A0A0F9FPL7-F1
#
_cell.length_a   1.000
_cell.length_b   1.000
_cell.length_c   1.000
_cell.angle_alpha   90.00
_cell.angle_beta   90.00
_cell.angle_gamma   90.00
#
_symmetry.space_group_name_H-M   'P 1'
#
loop_
_entity.id
_entity.type
_entity.pdbx_description
1 polymer ?
#
loop_
_entity_poly.entity_id
_entity_poly.type
_entity_poly.pdbx_seq_one_letter_code
_entity_poly.pdbx_strand_id
1 'polypeptide(L)'
;SVTQPIIERFGEPRDNPMVTEHNGQLAFVIPRMKLGNLIVLPQGVRGQNEQEHSSLYHSTKTPINHSYLAIYLYARETFGANAVIHLGTHGSQEWLTGKERGLSVYDAATLAIGNIPVFYPYIIDNVGEAMQAKRRGRATMISHLTPGFAKAGLYTQVAELNELITNFMMLEQGQTKQNTQRQITELASELNILTDLALTPDALSADFDNAVTHIQDHLNTLAQMSQPLGIHIFGELPKEQHLYSTIFQMLGDEFTQAAAQFEQQHHLTLSVEQQKDQRNVVNLEALEGYQLVKRFIAQNSNSNDPVLAALPAKLNLQLNEAKKYWDNFHDIAELSGLVNALNGEYIPVSYGGDPIRSPEAVPTGRNLIGFNPAKVPSKEAYQAGVTLMEQTINDYHSKHGRFPQKLAFSLWSLETMRHQGALEAQILHAMGLKPKWDHQGNVIDTEVIPYSELGRPRIDVVISATGLYRDAFPNVMLWLAEAIDKIAKMKEDNNFVYRHTNSLKEQLLAQGKSAADADYLSSIRLFSNETGNYGTGLAGASLASDSWDEESKLANLYLDRMGFAFGKDEQRWSENVSDSNLYSQV
;
A
#
# COMPACT_ATOMS: atom_id res chain seq x y z
N SER A 1 -33.80 -2.95 -15.98
CA SER A 1 -33.21 -4.03 -16.79
C SER A 1 -31.69 -3.90 -16.74
N VAL A 2 -30.92 -4.99 -16.60
CA VAL A 2 -29.43 -4.94 -16.65
C VAL A 2 -28.89 -4.80 -18.08
N THR A 3 -29.67 -5.13 -19.09
CA THR A 3 -29.24 -5.12 -20.50
C THR A 3 -29.19 -3.72 -21.09
N GLN A 4 -30.09 -2.84 -20.64
CA GLN A 4 -30.27 -1.53 -21.24
C GLN A 4 -29.02 -0.63 -21.13
N PRO A 5 -28.38 -0.48 -19.95
CA PRO A 5 -27.13 0.29 -19.85
C PRO A 5 -25.98 -0.29 -20.69
N ILE A 6 -25.97 -1.60 -20.93
CA ILE A 6 -24.96 -2.26 -21.77
C ILE A 6 -25.20 -1.89 -23.23
N ILE A 7 -26.44 -1.99 -23.71
CA ILE A 7 -26.81 -1.67 -25.09
C ILE A 7 -26.63 -0.18 -25.38
N GLU A 8 -27.02 0.69 -24.47
CA GLU A 8 -26.85 2.14 -24.60
C GLU A 8 -25.38 2.55 -24.76
N ARG A 9 -24.45 1.85 -24.10
CA ARG A 9 -23.02 2.15 -24.17
C ARG A 9 -22.29 1.41 -25.29
N PHE A 10 -22.57 0.13 -25.48
CA PHE A 10 -21.77 -0.76 -26.34
C PHE A 10 -22.52 -1.27 -27.58
N GLY A 11 -23.74 -0.80 -27.81
CA GLY A 11 -24.59 -1.24 -28.92
C GLY A 11 -25.17 -2.64 -28.71
N GLU A 12 -25.76 -3.19 -29.76
CA GLU A 12 -26.30 -4.56 -29.73
C GLU A 12 -25.15 -5.59 -29.72
N PRO A 13 -25.36 -6.79 -29.12
CA PRO A 13 -24.32 -7.84 -29.11
C PRO A 13 -23.79 -8.18 -30.50
N ARG A 14 -24.66 -8.14 -31.52
CA ARG A 14 -24.33 -8.45 -32.92
C ARG A 14 -23.33 -7.49 -33.57
N ASP A 15 -23.23 -6.27 -33.04
CA ASP A 15 -22.39 -5.20 -33.57
C ASP A 15 -21.00 -5.17 -32.89
N ASN A 16 -20.76 -6.08 -31.93
CA ASN A 16 -19.50 -6.11 -31.22
C ASN A 16 -18.34 -6.54 -32.15
N PRO A 17 -17.16 -5.90 -32.09
CA PRO A 17 -16.03 -6.22 -32.96
C PRO A 17 -15.51 -7.66 -32.85
N MET A 18 -15.81 -8.36 -31.75
CA MET A 18 -15.45 -9.76 -31.56
C MET A 18 -16.48 -10.74 -32.16
N VAL A 19 -17.53 -10.25 -32.83
CA VAL A 19 -18.51 -11.09 -33.53
C VAL A 19 -18.11 -11.29 -34.98
N THR A 20 -18.19 -12.54 -35.44
CA THR A 20 -17.93 -12.92 -36.83
C THR A 20 -18.94 -13.96 -37.29
N GLU A 21 -19.07 -14.15 -38.61
CA GLU A 21 -19.88 -15.22 -39.17
C GLU A 21 -19.08 -16.54 -39.12
N HIS A 22 -19.67 -17.57 -38.52
CA HIS A 22 -19.12 -18.93 -38.45
C HIS A 22 -20.21 -19.94 -38.78
N ASN A 23 -20.04 -20.68 -39.87
CA ASN A 23 -21.02 -21.67 -40.36
C ASN A 23 -22.44 -21.09 -40.58
N GLY A 24 -22.54 -19.87 -41.11
CA GLY A 24 -23.82 -19.20 -41.38
C GLY A 24 -24.53 -18.66 -40.14
N GLN A 25 -23.85 -18.61 -38.99
CA GLN A 25 -24.36 -18.03 -37.74
C GLN A 25 -23.38 -17.00 -37.20
N LEU A 26 -23.90 -15.94 -36.58
CA LEU A 26 -23.06 -14.97 -35.86
C LEU A 26 -22.57 -15.60 -34.55
N ALA A 27 -21.26 -15.52 -34.32
CA ALA A 27 -20.61 -16.08 -33.13
C ALA A 27 -19.55 -15.12 -32.58
N PHE A 28 -19.39 -15.10 -31.25
CA PHE A 28 -18.27 -14.42 -30.60
C PHE A 28 -16.99 -15.23 -30.77
N VAL A 29 -15.90 -14.55 -31.14
CA VAL A 29 -14.54 -15.08 -31.14
C VAL A 29 -14.04 -15.12 -29.70
N ILE A 30 -13.69 -16.33 -29.20
CA ILE A 30 -13.17 -16.55 -27.85
C ILE A 30 -11.73 -17.09 -27.92
N PRO A 31 -10.71 -16.22 -27.82
CA PRO A 31 -9.31 -16.63 -27.79
C PRO A 31 -9.01 -17.49 -26.57
N ARG A 32 -8.46 -18.69 -26.76
CA ARG A 32 -8.17 -19.62 -25.67
C ARG A 32 -7.13 -20.67 -26.03
N MET A 33 -6.41 -21.15 -25.03
CA MET A 33 -5.65 -22.39 -25.10
C MET A 33 -6.47 -23.51 -24.48
N LYS A 34 -6.63 -24.64 -25.18
CA LYS A 34 -7.32 -25.83 -24.65
C LYS A 34 -6.32 -26.93 -24.31
N LEU A 35 -6.34 -27.38 -23.07
CA LEU A 35 -5.44 -28.37 -22.48
C LEU A 35 -6.28 -29.48 -21.80
N GLY A 36 -6.93 -30.32 -22.59
CA GLY A 36 -7.81 -31.37 -22.08
C GLY A 36 -9.01 -30.79 -21.29
N ASN A 37 -9.02 -31.04 -19.97
CA ASN A 37 -10.03 -30.54 -19.03
C ASN A 37 -9.70 -29.16 -18.44
N LEU A 38 -8.67 -28.48 -18.96
CA LEU A 38 -8.31 -27.11 -18.61
C LEU A 38 -8.40 -26.23 -19.86
N ILE A 39 -8.86 -24.99 -19.66
CA ILE A 39 -8.68 -23.91 -20.63
C ILE A 39 -7.94 -22.76 -19.97
N VAL A 40 -7.09 -22.09 -20.74
CA VAL A 40 -6.44 -20.83 -20.35
C VAL A 40 -7.00 -19.72 -21.25
N LEU A 41 -7.53 -18.69 -20.60
CA LEU A 41 -8.22 -17.58 -21.24
C LEU A 41 -7.57 -16.26 -20.75
N PRO A 42 -7.32 -15.28 -21.63
CA PRO A 42 -7.15 -13.92 -21.17
C PRO A 42 -8.48 -13.44 -20.56
N GLN A 43 -8.42 -12.65 -19.50
CA GLN A 43 -9.61 -11.98 -19.01
C GLN A 43 -10.12 -10.99 -20.06
N GLY A 44 -11.43 -10.81 -20.16
CA GLY A 44 -12.03 -9.90 -21.14
C GLY A 44 -11.55 -8.46 -20.98
N VAL A 45 -11.41 -7.76 -22.11
CA VAL A 45 -11.12 -6.32 -22.13
C VAL A 45 -12.38 -5.58 -21.70
N ARG A 46 -12.25 -4.57 -20.82
CA ARG A 46 -13.38 -3.78 -20.31
C ARG A 46 -13.78 -2.61 -21.21
N GLY A 47 -12.81 -1.98 -21.88
CA GLY A 47 -13.01 -0.85 -22.79
C GLY A 47 -13.03 -1.26 -24.26
N GLN A 48 -13.26 -0.29 -25.15
CA GLN A 48 -13.19 -0.46 -26.61
C GLN A 48 -11.75 -0.37 -27.14
N ASN A 49 -10.85 0.27 -26.37
CA ASN A 49 -9.43 0.41 -26.66
C ASN A 49 -8.59 0.24 -25.38
N GLU A 50 -7.27 0.23 -25.53
CA GLU A 50 -6.31 0.02 -24.43
C GLU A 50 -6.41 1.09 -23.34
N GLN A 51 -6.48 2.36 -23.73
CA GLN A 51 -6.57 3.48 -22.78
C GLN A 51 -7.85 3.41 -21.95
N GLU A 52 -9.00 3.16 -22.60
CA GLU A 52 -10.27 3.00 -21.90
C GLU A 52 -10.23 1.76 -20.99
N HIS A 53 -9.71 0.62 -21.48
CA HIS A 53 -9.58 -0.59 -20.67
C HIS A 53 -8.81 -0.35 -19.37
N SER A 54 -7.65 0.30 -19.45
CA SER A 54 -6.82 0.65 -18.29
C SER A 54 -7.53 1.60 -17.34
N SER A 55 -8.24 2.61 -17.85
CA SER A 55 -9.01 3.54 -17.01
C SER A 55 -10.17 2.89 -16.27
N LEU A 56 -10.72 1.81 -16.84
CA LEU A 56 -11.85 1.07 -16.30
C LEU A 56 -11.43 -0.07 -15.38
N TYR A 57 -10.15 -0.40 -15.28
CA TYR A 57 -9.68 -1.59 -14.57
C TYR A 57 -10.22 -1.67 -13.13
N HIS A 58 -10.27 -0.53 -12.44
CA HIS A 58 -10.80 -0.40 -11.08
C HIS A 58 -12.20 0.21 -10.99
N SER A 59 -12.87 0.60 -12.08
CA SER A 59 -14.16 1.31 -12.00
C SER A 59 -15.35 0.36 -11.90
N THR A 60 -16.20 0.47 -10.88
CA THR A 60 -17.46 -0.27 -10.76
C THR A 60 -18.66 0.55 -11.25
N LYS A 61 -18.48 1.47 -12.20
CA LYS A 61 -19.58 2.25 -12.79
C LYS A 61 -19.87 1.89 -14.23
N THR A 62 -18.82 1.70 -15.02
CA THR A 62 -18.98 1.38 -16.44
C THR A 62 -19.56 -0.02 -16.61
N PRO A 63 -20.75 -0.15 -17.26
CA PRO A 63 -21.35 -1.44 -17.54
C PRO A 63 -20.35 -2.41 -18.16
N ILE A 64 -20.52 -3.69 -17.86
CA ILE A 64 -19.78 -4.75 -18.53
C ILE A 64 -20.13 -4.76 -20.03
N ASN A 65 -19.16 -5.03 -20.90
CA ASN A 65 -19.41 -5.11 -22.34
C ASN A 65 -19.73 -6.56 -22.79
N HIS A 66 -20.21 -6.71 -24.03
CA HIS A 66 -20.65 -7.99 -24.58
C HIS A 66 -19.53 -9.02 -24.72
N SER A 67 -18.32 -8.62 -25.16
CA SER A 67 -17.20 -9.55 -25.36
C SER A 67 -16.66 -10.08 -24.03
N TYR A 68 -16.63 -9.25 -22.99
CA TYR A 68 -16.31 -9.66 -21.62
C TYR A 68 -17.32 -10.70 -21.12
N LEU A 69 -18.62 -10.43 -21.27
CA LEU A 69 -19.68 -11.40 -20.92
C LEU A 69 -19.52 -12.71 -21.70
N ALA A 70 -19.24 -12.64 -23.00
CA ALA A 70 -19.09 -13.81 -23.86
C ALA A 70 -17.97 -14.76 -23.40
N ILE A 71 -16.85 -14.23 -22.87
CA ILE A 71 -15.75 -15.04 -22.33
C ILE A 71 -16.20 -15.86 -21.10
N TYR A 72 -16.88 -15.23 -20.14
CA TYR A 72 -17.36 -15.95 -18.96
C TYR A 72 -18.53 -16.89 -19.30
N LEU A 73 -19.42 -16.49 -20.21
CA LEU A 73 -20.49 -17.37 -20.70
C LEU A 73 -19.91 -18.61 -21.41
N TYR A 74 -18.85 -18.45 -22.20
CA TYR A 74 -18.14 -19.58 -22.80
C TYR A 74 -17.57 -20.51 -21.72
N ALA A 75 -16.87 -19.96 -20.73
CA ALA A 75 -16.30 -20.75 -19.65
C ALA A 75 -17.37 -21.54 -18.87
N ARG A 76 -18.52 -20.90 -18.62
CA ARG A 76 -19.63 -21.48 -17.86
C ARG A 76 -20.45 -22.51 -18.64
N GLU A 77 -20.98 -22.10 -19.78
CA GLU A 77 -22.07 -22.83 -20.45
C GLU A 77 -21.56 -23.71 -21.60
N THR A 78 -20.45 -23.33 -22.25
CA THR A 78 -19.91 -24.06 -23.40
C THR A 78 -18.78 -25.01 -22.99
N PHE A 79 -17.83 -24.53 -22.19
CA PHE A 79 -16.77 -25.37 -21.65
C PHE A 79 -17.25 -26.19 -20.43
N GLY A 80 -18.20 -25.65 -19.65
CA GLY A 80 -18.73 -26.33 -18.47
C GLY A 80 -17.75 -26.33 -17.31
N ALA A 81 -17.03 -25.21 -17.08
CA ALA A 81 -16.05 -25.12 -16.00
C ALA A 81 -16.67 -25.45 -14.62
N ASN A 82 -16.02 -26.30 -13.85
CA ASN A 82 -16.42 -26.57 -12.47
C ASN A 82 -15.87 -25.54 -11.48
N ALA A 83 -14.80 -24.84 -11.86
CA ALA A 83 -14.16 -23.78 -11.08
C ALA A 83 -13.45 -22.80 -12.02
N VAL A 84 -13.23 -21.57 -11.56
CA VAL A 84 -12.37 -20.58 -12.21
C VAL A 84 -11.18 -20.29 -11.31
N ILE A 85 -9.98 -20.29 -11.88
CA ILE A 85 -8.76 -19.80 -11.23
C ILE A 85 -8.41 -18.47 -11.86
N HIS A 86 -8.47 -17.38 -11.09
CA HIS A 86 -7.90 -16.10 -11.50
C HIS A 86 -6.43 -16.06 -11.09
N LEU A 87 -5.55 -15.67 -12.01
CA LEU A 87 -4.11 -15.55 -11.78
C LEU A 87 -3.67 -14.10 -12.01
N GLY A 88 -2.96 -13.54 -11.04
CA GLY A 88 -2.45 -12.17 -11.06
C GLY A 88 -3.15 -11.26 -10.04
N THR A 89 -2.39 -10.36 -9.42
CA THR A 89 -2.89 -9.30 -8.54
C THR A 89 -2.98 -8.02 -9.37
N HIS A 90 -4.12 -7.65 -9.92
CA HIS A 90 -5.44 -8.30 -9.79
C HIS A 90 -6.21 -8.37 -11.11
N GLY A 91 -7.35 -9.05 -11.10
CA GLY A 91 -8.27 -9.17 -12.21
C GLY A 91 -9.26 -8.02 -12.19
N SER A 92 -10.14 -7.97 -13.18
CA SER A 92 -11.09 -6.86 -13.36
C SER A 92 -12.55 -7.24 -13.05
N GLN A 93 -12.81 -8.48 -12.65
CA GLN A 93 -14.16 -9.03 -12.47
C GLN A 93 -14.83 -8.49 -11.20
N GLU A 94 -14.08 -8.51 -10.11
CA GLU A 94 -14.44 -7.96 -8.81
C GLU A 94 -14.69 -6.44 -8.86
N TRP A 95 -14.14 -5.76 -9.86
CA TRP A 95 -14.30 -4.32 -10.10
C TRP A 95 -15.40 -3.98 -11.11
N LEU A 96 -16.16 -4.96 -11.60
CA LEU A 96 -17.30 -4.70 -12.49
C LEU A 96 -18.45 -3.99 -11.77
N THR A 97 -19.33 -3.34 -12.52
CA THR A 97 -20.42 -2.52 -11.97
C THR A 97 -21.35 -3.24 -11.00
N GLY A 98 -21.74 -2.56 -9.93
CA GLY A 98 -22.68 -3.06 -8.93
C GLY A 98 -22.35 -2.57 -7.53
N LYS A 99 -23.15 -3.00 -6.55
CA LYS A 99 -23.00 -2.62 -5.12
C LYS A 99 -21.62 -2.92 -4.57
N GLU A 100 -21.14 -2.10 -3.64
CA GLU A 100 -19.83 -2.17 -2.96
C GLU A 100 -19.61 -3.52 -2.26
N ARG A 101 -20.69 -4.08 -1.71
CA ARG A 101 -20.73 -5.39 -1.03
C ARG A 101 -22.15 -5.96 -1.07
N GLY A 102 -22.28 -7.27 -0.85
CA GLY A 102 -23.58 -7.93 -0.86
C GLY A 102 -24.23 -7.89 -2.24
N LEU A 103 -23.47 -8.28 -3.27
CA LEU A 103 -23.89 -8.16 -4.66
C LEU A 103 -25.17 -8.96 -4.94
N SER A 104 -26.04 -8.36 -5.75
CA SER A 104 -27.15 -9.04 -6.40
C SER A 104 -26.64 -10.00 -7.48
N VAL A 105 -27.46 -10.97 -7.86
CA VAL A 105 -27.25 -11.81 -9.05
C VAL A 105 -27.20 -11.00 -10.35
N TYR A 106 -27.72 -9.78 -10.32
CA TYR A 106 -27.76 -8.83 -11.43
C TYR A 106 -26.61 -7.82 -11.43
N ASP A 107 -25.79 -7.78 -10.37
CA ASP A 107 -24.56 -6.97 -10.36
C ASP A 107 -23.53 -7.64 -11.29
N ALA A 108 -22.80 -6.84 -12.08
CA ALA A 108 -22.06 -7.33 -13.24
C ALA A 108 -20.97 -8.35 -12.89
N ALA A 109 -20.33 -8.22 -11.72
CA ALA A 109 -19.36 -9.18 -11.23
C ALA A 109 -19.99 -10.58 -11.05
N THR A 110 -21.18 -10.65 -10.42
CA THR A 110 -21.95 -11.88 -10.26
C THR A 110 -22.55 -12.36 -11.57
N LEU A 111 -23.01 -11.43 -12.42
CA LEU A 111 -23.61 -11.75 -13.72
C LEU A 111 -22.61 -12.48 -14.64
N ALA A 112 -21.35 -12.02 -14.65
CA ALA A 112 -20.28 -12.65 -15.41
C ALA A 112 -20.00 -14.08 -14.88
N ILE A 113 -19.62 -14.19 -13.61
CA ILE A 113 -19.14 -15.46 -13.05
C ILE A 113 -20.25 -16.48 -12.75
N GLY A 114 -21.47 -16.01 -12.51
CA GLY A 114 -22.60 -16.85 -12.12
C GLY A 114 -22.38 -17.55 -10.77
N ASN A 115 -22.55 -18.86 -10.76
CA ASN A 115 -22.45 -19.71 -9.57
C ASN A 115 -21.16 -20.54 -9.49
N ILE A 116 -20.21 -20.33 -10.41
CA ILE A 116 -18.94 -21.08 -10.41
C ILE A 116 -18.05 -20.63 -9.24
N PRO A 117 -17.47 -21.55 -8.46
CA PRO A 117 -16.44 -21.24 -7.48
C PRO A 117 -15.23 -20.54 -8.10
N VAL A 118 -14.78 -19.46 -7.46
CA VAL A 118 -13.57 -18.72 -7.85
C VAL A 118 -12.48 -18.99 -6.84
N PHE A 119 -11.35 -19.51 -7.33
CA PHE A 119 -10.11 -19.66 -6.55
C PHE A 119 -9.09 -18.66 -7.06
N TYR A 120 -8.39 -18.02 -6.12
CA TYR A 120 -7.57 -16.88 -6.48
C TYR A 120 -6.23 -16.92 -5.73
N PRO A 121 -5.16 -17.43 -6.38
CA PRO A 121 -3.79 -17.14 -6.00
C PRO A 121 -3.55 -15.64 -5.87
N TYR A 122 -3.27 -15.18 -4.65
CA TYR A 122 -3.19 -13.75 -4.34
C TYR A 122 -1.97 -13.45 -3.45
N ILE A 123 -1.30 -12.33 -3.68
CA ILE A 123 -0.10 -11.97 -2.92
C ILE A 123 -0.46 -11.67 -1.45
N ILE A 124 0.34 -12.20 -0.52
CA ILE A 124 0.06 -12.17 0.91
C ILE A 124 0.00 -10.75 1.51
N ASP A 125 0.72 -9.79 0.94
CA ASP A 125 0.85 -8.42 1.46
C ASP A 125 -0.20 -7.44 0.90
N ASN A 126 -1.05 -7.89 -0.04
CA ASN A 126 -2.12 -7.07 -0.64
C ASN A 126 -3.51 -7.49 -0.15
N VAL A 127 -3.71 -7.38 1.16
CA VAL A 127 -4.96 -7.77 1.83
C VAL A 127 -6.15 -6.90 1.40
N GLY A 128 -5.90 -5.61 1.13
CA GLY A 128 -6.97 -4.66 0.78
C GLY A 128 -7.73 -5.09 -0.48
N GLU A 129 -7.02 -5.38 -1.56
CA GLU A 129 -7.63 -5.82 -2.81
C GLU A 129 -8.09 -7.28 -2.75
N ALA A 130 -7.41 -8.14 -1.98
CA ALA A 130 -7.91 -9.48 -1.69
C ALA A 130 -9.32 -9.43 -1.06
N MET A 131 -9.59 -8.45 -0.18
CA MET A 131 -10.94 -8.26 0.38
C MET A 131 -11.95 -7.82 -0.68
N GLN A 132 -11.56 -7.02 -1.67
CA GLN A 132 -12.41 -6.66 -2.80
C GLN A 132 -12.80 -7.91 -3.61
N ALA A 133 -11.81 -8.72 -3.98
CA ALA A 133 -12.02 -9.99 -4.69
C ALA A 133 -12.90 -10.97 -3.90
N LYS A 134 -12.75 -11.05 -2.57
CA LYS A 134 -13.62 -11.87 -1.71
C LYS A 134 -15.06 -11.34 -1.68
N ARG A 135 -15.24 -10.03 -1.45
CA ARG A 135 -16.55 -9.40 -1.23
C ARG A 135 -17.38 -9.28 -2.51
N ARG A 136 -16.73 -9.01 -3.65
CA ARG A 136 -17.38 -8.77 -4.95
C ARG A 136 -17.13 -9.89 -5.97
N GLY A 137 -15.97 -10.51 -5.94
CA GLY A 137 -15.60 -11.60 -6.85
C GLY A 137 -16.01 -13.00 -6.38
N ARG A 138 -16.52 -13.15 -5.15
CA ARG A 138 -16.82 -14.44 -4.49
C ARG A 138 -15.61 -15.36 -4.39
N ALA A 139 -14.41 -14.78 -4.38
CA ALA A 139 -13.19 -15.53 -4.48
C ALA A 139 -12.77 -16.14 -3.14
N THR A 140 -12.30 -17.38 -3.18
CA THR A 140 -11.52 -18.01 -2.11
C THR A 140 -10.06 -17.74 -2.39
N MET A 141 -9.41 -17.00 -1.48
CA MET A 141 -8.00 -16.64 -1.64
C MET A 141 -7.14 -17.86 -1.35
N ILE A 142 -6.08 -18.02 -2.13
CA ILE A 142 -4.97 -18.91 -1.85
C ILE A 142 -3.74 -18.01 -1.79
N SER A 143 -3.35 -17.57 -0.60
CA SER A 143 -2.23 -16.64 -0.46
C SER A 143 -0.96 -17.23 -1.08
N HIS A 144 -0.13 -16.40 -1.68
CA HIS A 144 1.21 -16.76 -2.11
C HIS A 144 2.25 -15.79 -1.59
N LEU A 145 3.49 -16.25 -1.52
CA LEU A 145 4.60 -15.46 -1.02
C LEU A 145 4.89 -14.27 -1.93
N THR A 146 5.44 -13.22 -1.33
CA THR A 146 6.25 -12.23 -2.02
C THR A 146 7.54 -12.89 -2.53
N PRO A 147 8.26 -12.30 -3.51
CA PRO A 147 9.63 -12.73 -3.78
C PRO A 147 10.51 -12.55 -2.53
N GLY A 148 11.67 -13.21 -2.48
CA GLY A 148 12.65 -12.93 -1.42
C GLY A 148 13.20 -11.51 -1.51
N PHE A 149 13.76 -10.97 -0.44
CA PHE A 149 14.22 -9.59 -0.37
C PHE A 149 15.69 -9.51 0.01
N ALA A 150 16.34 -8.41 -0.38
CA ALA A 150 17.63 -7.98 0.16
C ALA A 150 17.64 -6.46 0.32
N LYS A 151 18.60 -5.95 1.11
CA LYS A 151 18.93 -4.53 1.11
C LYS A 151 19.45 -4.13 -0.28
N ALA A 152 19.07 -2.96 -0.76
CA ALA A 152 19.43 -2.45 -2.09
C ALA A 152 20.95 -2.40 -2.29
N GLY A 153 21.68 -2.06 -1.23
CA GLY A 153 23.11 -1.77 -1.29
C GLY A 153 23.39 -0.53 -2.16
N LEU A 154 24.68 -0.30 -2.42
CA LEU A 154 25.14 0.72 -3.36
C LEU A 154 25.81 0.04 -4.54
N TYR A 155 25.61 0.58 -5.74
CA TYR A 155 26.21 0.06 -6.97
C TYR A 155 26.97 1.16 -7.73
N THR A 156 27.98 0.72 -8.50
CA THR A 156 28.75 1.55 -9.45
C THR A 156 29.18 2.91 -8.87
N GLN A 157 28.73 4.01 -9.48
CA GLN A 157 29.13 5.38 -9.15
C GLN A 157 28.58 5.83 -7.79
N VAL A 158 27.46 5.27 -7.33
CA VAL A 158 26.91 5.59 -6.01
C VAL A 158 27.78 4.98 -4.90
N ALA A 159 28.30 3.77 -5.14
CA ALA A 159 29.28 3.15 -4.23
C ALA A 159 30.61 3.93 -4.22
N GLU A 160 31.07 4.39 -5.39
CA GLU A 160 32.26 5.24 -5.51
C GLU A 160 32.10 6.56 -4.75
N LEU A 161 30.95 7.23 -4.87
CA LEU A 161 30.65 8.45 -4.12
C LEU A 161 30.73 8.20 -2.60
N ASN A 162 30.15 7.10 -2.13
CA ASN A 162 30.20 6.73 -0.71
C ASN A 162 31.63 6.46 -0.21
N GLU A 163 32.47 5.83 -1.04
CA GLU A 163 33.88 5.62 -0.74
C GLU A 163 34.67 6.93 -0.71
N LEU A 164 34.46 7.82 -1.69
CA LEU A 164 35.07 9.15 -1.72
C LEU A 164 34.75 9.94 -0.45
N ILE A 165 33.49 9.92 -0.01
CA ILE A 165 33.07 10.58 1.22
C ILE A 165 33.76 9.96 2.44
N THR A 166 33.78 8.63 2.53
CA THR A 166 34.44 7.91 3.63
C THR A 166 35.92 8.29 3.72
N ASN A 167 36.61 8.32 2.58
CA ASN A 167 38.00 8.74 2.48
C ASN A 167 38.16 10.22 2.88
N PHE A 168 37.29 11.10 2.39
CA PHE A 168 37.30 12.53 2.72
C PHE A 168 37.25 12.79 4.23
N MET A 169 36.40 12.06 4.96
CA MET A 169 36.26 12.20 6.41
C MET A 169 37.53 11.81 7.17
N MET A 170 38.36 10.92 6.63
CA MET A 170 39.64 10.49 7.23
C MET A 170 40.82 11.41 6.86
N LEU A 171 40.69 12.23 5.81
CA LEU A 171 41.78 13.10 5.34
C LEU A 171 41.99 14.32 6.25
N GLU A 172 43.25 14.62 6.52
CA GLU A 172 43.67 15.89 7.11
C GLU A 172 43.62 17.05 6.10
N GLN A 173 43.67 18.28 6.59
CA GLN A 173 43.63 19.47 5.74
C GLN A 173 44.82 19.53 4.77
N GLY A 174 44.54 19.74 3.49
CA GLY A 174 45.56 19.80 2.45
C GLY A 174 45.00 19.64 1.04
N GLN A 175 45.90 19.63 0.04
CA GLN A 175 45.51 19.55 -1.38
C GLN A 175 44.72 18.28 -1.72
N THR A 176 45.04 17.15 -1.09
CA THR A 176 44.31 15.89 -1.28
C THR A 176 42.86 16.02 -0.86
N LYS A 177 42.60 16.58 0.33
CA LYS A 177 41.23 16.79 0.83
C LYS A 177 40.43 17.73 -0.06
N GLN A 178 41.05 18.80 -0.58
CA GLN A 178 40.43 19.72 -1.53
C GLN A 178 40.10 19.06 -2.88
N ASN A 179 40.96 18.17 -3.37
CA ASN A 179 40.71 17.43 -4.60
C ASN A 179 39.56 16.43 -4.43
N THR A 180 39.53 15.69 -3.31
CA THR A 180 38.44 14.77 -2.98
C THR A 180 37.12 15.52 -2.80
N GLN A 181 37.13 16.70 -2.16
CA GLN A 181 35.96 17.57 -2.08
C GLN A 181 35.39 17.92 -3.46
N ARG A 182 36.26 18.29 -4.41
CA ARG A 182 35.83 18.59 -5.79
C ARG A 182 35.21 17.37 -6.48
N GLN A 183 35.84 16.20 -6.35
CA GLN A 183 35.34 14.95 -6.92
C GLN A 183 33.97 14.57 -6.35
N ILE A 184 33.78 14.71 -5.03
CA ILE A 184 32.48 14.48 -4.39
C ILE A 184 31.43 15.43 -4.96
N THR A 185 31.73 16.74 -5.06
CA THR A 185 30.79 17.72 -5.62
C THR A 185 30.41 17.40 -7.06
N GLU A 186 31.39 17.09 -7.91
CA GLU A 186 31.17 16.75 -9.31
C GLU A 186 30.31 15.48 -9.44
N LEU A 187 30.68 14.41 -8.72
CA LEU A 187 29.98 13.13 -8.80
C LEU A 187 28.58 13.18 -8.17
N ALA A 188 28.40 13.86 -7.03
CA ALA A 188 27.08 14.05 -6.42
C ALA A 188 26.15 14.88 -7.33
N SER A 189 26.70 15.84 -8.07
CA SER A 189 25.95 16.62 -9.07
C SER A 189 25.58 15.76 -10.28
N GLU A 190 26.51 14.97 -10.82
CA GLU A 190 26.27 14.07 -11.96
C GLU A 190 25.19 13.03 -11.63
N LEU A 191 25.22 12.48 -10.41
CA LEU A 191 24.25 11.49 -9.93
C LEU A 191 22.91 12.09 -9.48
N ASN A 192 22.73 13.42 -9.59
CA ASN A 192 21.55 14.16 -9.13
C ASN A 192 21.25 14.07 -7.62
N ILE A 193 22.20 13.61 -6.81
CA ILE A 193 22.05 13.51 -5.34
C ILE A 193 21.83 14.89 -4.70
N LEU A 194 22.42 15.95 -5.28
CA LEU A 194 22.19 17.31 -4.82
C LEU A 194 20.73 17.73 -4.99
N THR A 195 20.11 17.36 -6.11
CA THR A 195 18.70 17.62 -6.38
C THR A 195 17.80 16.87 -5.39
N ASP A 196 18.10 15.59 -5.13
CA ASP A 196 17.35 14.76 -4.19
C ASP A 196 17.35 15.32 -2.77
N LEU A 197 18.43 16.00 -2.39
CA LEU A 197 18.60 16.64 -1.08
C LEU A 197 18.22 18.13 -1.05
N ALA A 198 17.71 18.67 -2.16
CA ALA A 198 17.45 20.10 -2.33
C ALA A 198 18.67 20.98 -1.97
N LEU A 199 19.87 20.50 -2.29
CA LEU A 199 21.14 21.19 -2.11
C LEU A 199 21.60 21.81 -3.43
N THR A 200 22.16 23.02 -3.37
CA THR A 200 22.84 23.62 -4.53
C THR A 200 24.35 23.41 -4.41
N PRO A 201 25.11 23.42 -5.53
CA PRO A 201 26.57 23.35 -5.48
C PRO A 201 27.21 24.44 -4.60
N ASP A 202 26.62 25.64 -4.58
CA ASP A 202 27.07 26.75 -3.74
C ASP A 202 26.80 26.47 -2.25
N ALA A 203 25.61 25.95 -1.91
CA ALA A 203 25.27 25.59 -0.54
C ALA A 203 26.14 24.43 -0.02
N LEU A 204 26.40 23.42 -0.86
CA LEU A 204 27.33 22.34 -0.58
C LEU A 204 28.74 22.88 -0.30
N SER A 205 29.22 23.83 -1.11
CA SER A 205 30.57 24.39 -0.95
C SER A 205 30.70 25.26 0.30
N ALA A 206 29.63 25.93 0.71
CA ALA A 206 29.63 26.84 1.85
C ALA A 206 29.74 26.12 3.21
N ASP A 207 29.19 24.91 3.33
CA ASP A 207 29.23 24.08 4.54
C ASP A 207 29.46 22.60 4.17
N PHE A 208 30.62 22.35 3.57
CA PHE A 208 30.91 21.06 2.92
C PHE A 208 30.91 19.88 3.90
N ASP A 209 31.53 20.01 5.07
CA ASP A 209 31.63 18.91 6.04
C ASP A 209 30.23 18.43 6.51
N ASN A 210 29.32 19.37 6.76
CA ASN A 210 27.96 19.08 7.17
C ASN A 210 27.12 18.52 6.00
N ALA A 211 27.19 19.16 4.83
CA ALA A 211 26.46 18.73 3.64
C ALA A 211 26.89 17.32 3.18
N VAL A 212 28.17 16.98 3.29
CA VAL A 212 28.67 15.63 3.00
C VAL A 212 28.15 14.58 3.99
N THR A 213 27.97 14.95 5.26
CA THR A 213 27.32 14.06 6.24
C THR A 213 25.88 13.76 5.82
N HIS A 214 25.13 14.78 5.40
CA HIS A 214 23.76 14.58 4.87
C HIS A 214 23.73 13.72 3.61
N ILE A 215 24.70 13.89 2.71
CA ILE A 215 24.84 13.03 1.53
C ILE A 215 25.10 11.58 1.97
N GLN A 216 26.03 11.35 2.90
CA GLN A 216 26.31 10.00 3.41
C GLN A 216 25.07 9.36 4.05
N ASP A 217 24.32 10.09 4.86
CA ASP A 217 23.09 9.60 5.50
C ASP A 217 22.03 9.22 4.45
N HIS A 218 21.92 9.99 3.38
CA HIS A 218 21.05 9.68 2.26
C HIS A 218 21.48 8.41 1.52
N LEU A 219 22.77 8.29 1.19
CA LEU A 219 23.32 7.08 0.56
C LEU A 219 23.13 5.85 1.44
N ASN A 220 23.36 5.98 2.74
CA ASN A 220 23.11 4.91 3.70
C ASN A 220 21.62 4.53 3.69
N THR A 221 20.72 5.50 3.71
CA THR A 221 19.27 5.25 3.65
C THR A 221 18.89 4.46 2.39
N LEU A 222 19.39 4.89 1.22
CA LEU A 222 19.18 4.18 -0.04
C LEU A 222 19.69 2.74 0.03
N ALA A 223 20.91 2.55 0.55
CA ALA A 223 21.52 1.24 0.68
C ALA A 223 20.74 0.27 1.58
N GLN A 224 20.09 0.80 2.62
CA GLN A 224 19.31 0.01 3.59
C GLN A 224 17.88 -0.30 3.10
N MET A 225 17.40 0.29 2.00
CA MET A 225 16.05 0.03 1.51
C MET A 225 15.87 -1.44 1.12
N SER A 226 14.77 -2.05 1.55
CA SER A 226 14.41 -3.42 1.15
C SER A 226 13.98 -3.46 -0.31
N GLN A 227 14.51 -4.41 -1.08
CA GLN A 227 14.22 -4.60 -2.49
C GLN A 227 13.87 -6.06 -2.79
N PRO A 228 12.85 -6.33 -3.62
CA PRO A 228 12.50 -7.67 -4.05
C PRO A 228 13.55 -8.26 -5.00
N LEU A 229 13.91 -9.53 -4.79
CA LEU A 229 14.86 -10.31 -5.58
C LEU A 229 14.13 -11.22 -6.56
N GLY A 230 13.65 -10.62 -7.66
CA GLY A 230 12.98 -11.31 -8.75
C GLY A 230 11.46 -11.36 -8.56
N ILE A 231 10.85 -12.42 -9.10
CA ILE A 231 9.40 -12.67 -9.05
C ILE A 231 9.13 -14.00 -8.36
N HIS A 232 8.00 -14.09 -7.66
CA HIS A 232 7.56 -15.33 -7.04
C HIS A 232 7.05 -16.32 -8.08
N ILE A 233 7.28 -17.61 -7.85
CA ILE A 233 6.71 -18.72 -8.63
C ILE A 233 5.77 -19.48 -7.71
N PHE A 234 4.47 -19.51 -8.03
CA PHE A 234 3.45 -20.12 -7.18
C PHE A 234 3.75 -21.59 -6.88
N GLY A 235 3.89 -21.94 -5.61
CA GLY A 235 4.26 -23.28 -5.15
C GLY A 235 5.75 -23.53 -4.96
N GLU A 236 6.62 -22.61 -5.36
CA GLU A 236 8.06 -22.74 -5.22
C GLU A 236 8.61 -21.74 -4.20
N LEU A 237 9.63 -22.15 -3.46
CA LEU A 237 10.34 -21.23 -2.58
C LEU A 237 11.29 -20.34 -3.39
N PRO A 238 11.52 -19.09 -2.96
CA PRO A 238 12.66 -18.32 -3.41
C PRO A 238 13.96 -19.11 -3.26
N LYS A 239 14.99 -18.73 -4.02
CA LYS A 239 16.35 -19.28 -3.84
C LYS A 239 16.75 -19.18 -2.37
N GLU A 240 17.47 -20.19 -1.88
CA GLU A 240 17.86 -20.32 -0.48
C GLU A 240 18.50 -19.03 0.08
N GLN A 241 19.43 -18.44 -0.66
CA GLN A 241 20.11 -17.20 -0.30
C GLN A 241 19.15 -15.97 -0.21
N HIS A 242 18.06 -15.96 -0.98
CA HIS A 242 17.05 -14.90 -0.89
C HIS A 242 16.22 -15.08 0.39
N LEU A 243 15.90 -16.32 0.78
CA LEU A 243 15.19 -16.60 2.04
C LEU A 243 16.00 -16.14 3.24
N TYR A 244 17.30 -16.47 3.30
CA TYR A 244 18.17 -15.98 4.37
C TYR A 244 18.20 -14.44 4.43
N SER A 245 18.35 -13.78 3.28
CA SER A 245 18.37 -12.32 3.22
C SER A 245 17.05 -11.68 3.67
N THR A 246 15.90 -12.30 3.36
CA THR A 246 14.60 -11.91 3.93
C THR A 246 14.56 -12.10 5.45
N ILE A 247 15.00 -13.26 5.94
CA ILE A 247 15.00 -13.58 7.39
C ILE A 247 15.85 -12.57 8.18
N PHE A 248 16.98 -12.10 7.63
CA PHE A 248 17.79 -11.08 8.30
C PHE A 248 17.04 -9.76 8.46
N GLN A 249 16.26 -9.38 7.45
CA GLN A 249 15.42 -8.18 7.52
C GLN A 249 14.27 -8.36 8.52
N MET A 250 13.72 -9.58 8.64
CA MET A 250 12.70 -9.92 9.65
C MET A 250 13.25 -9.86 11.09
N LEU A 251 14.53 -10.20 11.29
CA LEU A 251 15.19 -10.18 12.59
C LEU A 251 15.73 -8.79 12.97
N GLY A 252 15.99 -7.94 11.97
CA GLY A 252 16.44 -6.56 12.12
C GLY A 252 17.94 -6.38 12.36
N ASP A 253 18.38 -5.13 12.34
CA ASP A 253 19.81 -4.78 12.34
C ASP A 253 20.55 -5.14 13.63
N GLU A 254 19.85 -5.14 14.77
CA GLU A 254 20.46 -5.55 16.04
C GLU A 254 20.93 -7.01 15.98
N PHE A 255 20.14 -7.88 15.32
CA PHE A 255 20.53 -9.26 15.11
C PHE A 255 21.74 -9.36 14.18
N THR A 256 21.71 -8.69 13.02
CA THR A 256 22.79 -8.82 12.02
C THR A 256 24.13 -8.36 12.57
N GLN A 257 24.15 -7.25 13.35
CA GLN A 257 25.36 -6.76 14.01
C GLN A 257 25.91 -7.76 15.04
N ALA A 258 25.05 -8.33 15.89
CA ALA A 258 25.46 -9.31 16.88
C ALA A 258 25.96 -10.62 16.23
N ALA A 259 25.29 -11.05 15.16
CA ALA A 259 25.68 -12.22 14.38
C ALA A 259 27.02 -12.00 13.67
N ALA A 260 27.26 -10.82 13.08
CA ALA A 260 28.53 -10.46 12.46
C ALA A 260 29.70 -10.56 13.44
N GLN A 261 29.55 -10.00 14.64
CA GLN A 261 30.58 -10.06 15.69
C GLN A 261 30.88 -11.51 16.08
N PHE A 262 29.84 -12.33 16.23
CA PHE A 262 29.99 -13.74 16.56
C PHE A 262 30.70 -14.51 15.44
N GLU A 263 30.31 -14.30 14.17
CA GLU A 263 30.95 -14.95 13.02
C GLU A 263 32.44 -14.60 12.91
N GLN A 264 32.81 -13.34 13.16
CA GLN A 264 34.20 -12.91 13.17
C GLN A 264 34.99 -13.57 14.31
N GLN A 265 34.44 -13.60 15.53
CA GLN A 265 35.08 -14.21 16.71
C GLN A 265 35.31 -15.71 16.54
N HIS A 266 34.41 -16.39 15.81
CA HIS A 266 34.44 -17.84 15.62
C HIS A 266 34.94 -18.26 14.22
N HIS A 267 35.52 -17.33 13.45
CA HIS A 267 36.09 -17.58 12.12
C HIS A 267 35.12 -18.26 11.13
N LEU A 268 33.85 -17.84 11.16
CA LEU A 268 32.81 -18.35 10.27
C LEU A 268 32.70 -17.57 8.95
N THR A 269 33.28 -16.37 8.87
CA THR A 269 33.15 -15.49 7.69
C THR A 269 33.82 -16.07 6.45
N LEU A 270 33.22 -15.87 5.28
CA LEU A 270 33.80 -16.26 4.00
C LEU A 270 35.12 -15.54 3.72
N SER A 271 35.99 -16.19 2.93
CA SER A 271 37.24 -15.56 2.47
C SER A 271 36.97 -14.36 1.57
N VAL A 272 37.92 -13.41 1.51
CA VAL A 272 37.77 -12.15 0.76
C VAL A 272 37.39 -12.38 -0.71
N GLU A 273 37.97 -13.40 -1.34
CA GLU A 273 37.69 -13.77 -2.74
C GLU A 273 36.26 -14.31 -2.95
N GLN A 274 35.62 -14.82 -1.90
CA GLN A 274 34.25 -15.34 -1.93
C GLN A 274 33.20 -14.30 -1.53
N GLN A 275 33.63 -13.17 -0.95
CA GLN A 275 32.70 -12.16 -0.46
C GLN A 275 32.03 -11.37 -1.57
N LYS A 276 32.72 -11.20 -2.70
CA LYS A 276 32.26 -10.38 -3.81
C LYS A 276 32.34 -11.12 -5.14
N ASP A 277 31.46 -10.77 -6.06
CA ASP A 277 31.50 -11.24 -7.44
C ASP A 277 32.55 -10.48 -8.27
N GLN A 278 32.69 -10.86 -9.55
CA GLN A 278 33.64 -10.25 -10.49
C GLN A 278 33.37 -8.76 -10.77
N ARG A 279 32.20 -8.25 -10.38
CA ARG A 279 31.78 -6.85 -10.52
C ARG A 279 31.92 -6.09 -9.21
N ASN A 280 32.58 -6.68 -8.20
CA ASN A 280 32.77 -6.12 -6.87
C ASN A 280 31.45 -5.95 -6.09
N VAL A 281 30.41 -6.72 -6.44
CA VAL A 281 29.12 -6.75 -5.72
C VAL A 281 29.18 -7.81 -4.63
N VAL A 282 28.70 -7.49 -3.42
CA VAL A 282 28.67 -8.43 -2.28
C VAL A 282 27.74 -9.60 -2.59
N ASN A 283 28.23 -10.83 -2.43
CA ASN A 283 27.43 -12.05 -2.55
C ASN A 283 26.47 -12.17 -1.35
N LEU A 284 25.26 -12.70 -1.58
CA LEU A 284 24.27 -12.82 -0.50
C LEU A 284 24.72 -13.78 0.61
N GLU A 285 25.53 -14.78 0.26
CA GLU A 285 26.14 -15.72 1.20
C GLU A 285 27.24 -15.10 2.07
N ALA A 286 27.70 -13.90 1.69
CA ALA A 286 28.66 -13.11 2.45
C ALA A 286 28.00 -12.05 3.34
N LEU A 287 26.66 -12.00 3.39
CA LEU A 287 25.95 -11.13 4.32
C LEU A 287 26.25 -11.52 5.76
N GLU A 288 26.31 -10.50 6.62
CA GLU A 288 26.49 -10.64 8.06
C GLU A 288 25.42 -11.55 8.67
N GLY A 289 25.86 -12.56 9.43
CA GLY A 289 24.98 -13.54 10.08
C GLY A 289 24.58 -14.71 9.18
N TYR A 290 24.93 -14.70 7.89
CA TYR A 290 24.54 -15.77 6.97
C TYR A 290 25.11 -17.13 7.37
N GLN A 291 26.40 -17.18 7.67
CA GLN A 291 27.09 -18.44 7.98
C GLN A 291 26.60 -19.00 9.32
N LEU A 292 26.34 -18.13 10.29
CA LEU A 292 25.80 -18.50 11.59
C LEU A 292 24.38 -19.05 11.48
N VAL A 293 23.48 -18.33 10.80
CA VAL A 293 22.08 -18.75 10.63
C VAL A 293 22.01 -20.06 9.83
N LYS A 294 22.76 -20.17 8.72
CA LYS A 294 22.85 -21.40 7.94
C LYS A 294 23.34 -22.58 8.78
N ARG A 295 24.41 -22.36 9.57
CA ARG A 295 24.95 -23.39 10.46
C ARG A 295 23.95 -23.81 11.54
N PHE A 296 23.21 -22.86 12.10
CA PHE A 296 22.18 -23.10 13.10
C PHE A 296 20.98 -23.87 12.54
N ILE A 297 20.49 -23.49 11.36
CA ILE A 297 19.34 -24.13 10.71
C ILE A 297 19.68 -25.55 10.23
N ALA A 298 20.92 -25.78 9.77
CA ALA A 298 21.38 -27.11 9.37
C ALA A 298 21.48 -28.13 10.53
N GLN A 299 21.28 -27.70 11.77
CA GLN A 299 21.38 -28.57 12.94
C GLN A 299 20.13 -29.42 13.18
N ASN A 300 20.34 -30.72 13.37
CA ASN A 300 19.35 -31.59 14.00
C ASN A 300 19.43 -31.45 15.53
N SER A 301 18.31 -31.69 16.22
CA SER A 301 18.14 -31.55 17.69
C SER A 301 19.13 -32.33 18.59
N ASN A 302 20.05 -33.11 18.01
CA ASN A 302 21.06 -33.94 18.69
C ASN A 302 22.51 -33.53 18.37
N SER A 303 22.77 -32.32 17.88
CA SER A 303 24.11 -31.90 17.45
C SER A 303 24.92 -31.25 18.58
N ASN A 304 26.11 -31.79 18.86
CA ASN A 304 27.11 -31.23 19.77
C ASN A 304 28.04 -30.26 19.02
N ASP A 305 27.51 -29.17 18.47
CA ASP A 305 28.35 -28.19 17.78
C ASP A 305 29.01 -27.23 18.77
N PRO A 306 30.35 -27.28 18.91
CA PRO A 306 31.06 -26.46 19.88
C PRO A 306 30.95 -24.96 19.60
N VAL A 307 30.74 -24.56 18.34
CA VAL A 307 30.55 -23.16 17.99
C VAL A 307 29.19 -22.68 18.50
N LEU A 308 28.13 -23.44 18.24
CA LEU A 308 26.79 -23.04 18.69
C LEU A 308 26.61 -23.18 20.21
N ALA A 309 27.37 -24.07 20.86
CA ALA A 309 27.42 -24.16 22.32
C ALA A 309 27.95 -22.88 22.99
N ALA A 310 28.71 -22.04 22.26
CA ALA A 310 29.22 -20.77 22.75
C ALA A 310 28.27 -19.58 22.53
N LEU A 311 27.06 -19.80 21.98
CA LEU A 311 26.11 -18.74 21.67
C LEU A 311 25.67 -17.95 22.91
N PRO A 312 25.74 -16.61 22.87
CA PRO A 312 25.08 -15.78 23.87
C PRO A 312 23.57 -16.05 23.91
N ALA A 313 22.96 -15.99 25.10
CA ALA A 313 21.55 -16.34 25.30
C ALA A 313 20.60 -15.53 24.39
N LYS A 314 20.84 -14.22 24.22
CA LYS A 314 20.03 -13.36 23.33
C LYS A 314 20.13 -13.79 21.87
N LEU A 315 21.35 -14.02 21.38
CA LEU A 315 21.59 -14.44 20.00
C LEU A 315 20.98 -15.83 19.73
N ASN A 316 21.06 -16.75 20.71
CA ASN A 316 20.42 -18.06 20.63
C ASN A 316 18.88 -17.94 20.51
N LEU A 317 18.24 -17.04 21.26
CA LEU A 317 16.79 -16.79 21.12
C LEU A 317 16.44 -16.27 19.71
N GLN A 318 17.21 -15.32 19.19
CA GLN A 318 17.00 -14.79 17.83
C GLN A 318 17.25 -15.84 16.75
N LEU A 319 18.22 -16.75 16.92
CA LEU A 319 18.45 -17.87 16.02
C LEU A 319 17.31 -18.91 16.04
N ASN A 320 16.68 -19.12 17.20
CA ASN A 320 15.47 -19.94 17.28
C ASN A 320 14.29 -19.29 16.53
N GLU A 321 14.13 -17.97 16.61
CA GLU A 321 13.14 -17.26 15.76
C GLU A 321 13.52 -17.34 14.28
N ALA A 322 14.80 -17.22 13.91
CA ALA A 322 15.27 -17.41 12.54
C ALA A 322 14.89 -18.79 12.00
N LYS A 323 15.09 -19.85 12.81
CA LYS A 323 14.69 -21.21 12.48
C LYS A 323 13.18 -21.35 12.32
N LYS A 324 12.39 -20.75 13.21
CA LYS A 324 10.93 -20.74 13.09
C LYS A 324 10.47 -20.06 11.79
N TYR A 325 11.07 -18.94 11.41
CA TYR A 325 10.78 -18.27 10.14
C TYR A 325 11.15 -19.15 8.94
N TRP A 326 12.32 -19.80 9.00
CA TRP A 326 12.75 -20.76 7.99
C TRP A 326 11.76 -21.92 7.84
N ASP A 327 11.35 -22.54 8.94
CA ASP A 327 10.39 -23.64 8.95
C ASP A 327 9.04 -23.17 8.39
N ASN A 328 8.57 -21.97 8.79
CA ASN A 328 7.35 -21.36 8.25
C ASN A 328 7.43 -21.12 6.72
N PHE A 329 8.58 -20.68 6.19
CA PHE A 329 8.74 -20.57 4.73
C PHE A 329 8.65 -21.94 4.08
N HIS A 330 9.24 -22.99 4.66
CA HIS A 330 9.17 -24.33 4.09
C HIS A 330 7.80 -24.99 4.19
N ASP A 331 6.96 -24.53 5.13
CA ASP A 331 5.59 -24.99 5.33
C ASP A 331 4.55 -24.31 4.41
N ILE A 332 4.98 -23.62 3.33
CA ILE A 332 4.03 -23.04 2.36
C ILE A 332 3.09 -24.10 1.80
N ALA A 333 1.81 -23.76 1.69
CA ALA A 333 0.78 -24.67 1.22
C ALA A 333 0.10 -24.16 -0.06
N GLU A 334 0.84 -23.49 -0.95
CA GLU A 334 0.26 -22.79 -2.11
C GLU A 334 -0.41 -23.76 -3.11
N LEU A 335 0.34 -24.74 -3.63
CA LEU A 335 -0.18 -25.72 -4.57
C LEU A 335 -1.18 -26.67 -3.90
N SER A 336 -0.85 -27.17 -2.71
CA SER A 336 -1.75 -28.06 -1.96
C SER A 336 -3.04 -27.34 -1.56
N GLY A 337 -2.96 -26.09 -1.12
CA GLY A 337 -4.10 -25.24 -0.83
C GLY A 337 -5.00 -25.05 -2.05
N LEU A 338 -4.42 -24.79 -3.23
CA LEU A 338 -5.19 -24.71 -4.48
C LEU A 338 -5.88 -26.03 -4.84
N VAL A 339 -5.17 -27.16 -4.72
CA VAL A 339 -5.74 -28.50 -4.96
C VAL A 339 -6.88 -28.81 -3.99
N ASN A 340 -6.69 -28.55 -2.70
CA ASN A 340 -7.71 -28.73 -1.66
C ASN A 340 -8.95 -27.86 -1.97
N ALA A 341 -8.74 -26.62 -2.42
CA ALA A 341 -9.81 -25.73 -2.82
C ALA A 341 -10.62 -26.30 -3.99
N LEU A 342 -9.94 -26.78 -5.03
CA LEU A 342 -10.57 -27.41 -6.19
C LEU A 342 -11.32 -28.70 -5.82
N ASN A 343 -10.88 -29.42 -4.77
CA ASN A 343 -11.58 -30.57 -4.19
C ASN A 343 -12.77 -30.18 -3.30
N GLY A 344 -13.02 -28.89 -3.08
CA GLY A 344 -14.10 -28.41 -2.22
C GLY A 344 -13.81 -28.50 -0.73
N GLU A 345 -12.54 -28.61 -0.34
CA GLU A 345 -12.11 -28.67 1.06
C GLU A 345 -12.03 -27.28 1.70
N TYR A 346 -12.00 -27.26 3.03
CA TYR A 346 -11.81 -26.02 3.79
C TYR A 346 -10.37 -25.53 3.66
N ILE A 347 -10.21 -24.26 3.28
CA ILE A 347 -8.91 -23.57 3.27
C ILE A 347 -8.74 -22.79 4.58
N PRO A 348 -7.69 -23.09 5.37
CA PRO A 348 -7.39 -22.37 6.61
C PRO A 348 -7.25 -20.86 6.36
N VAL A 349 -7.74 -20.05 7.28
CA VAL A 349 -7.63 -18.59 7.20
C VAL A 349 -6.31 -18.08 7.75
N SER A 350 -5.82 -16.96 7.23
CA SER A 350 -4.74 -16.20 7.84
C SER A 350 -4.91 -14.71 7.62
N TYR A 351 -4.29 -13.91 8.48
CA TYR A 351 -4.00 -12.53 8.14
C TYR A 351 -2.91 -12.51 7.07
N GLY A 352 -2.97 -11.51 6.19
CA GLY A 352 -1.88 -11.19 5.27
C GLY A 352 -1.03 -10.06 5.82
N GLY A 353 0.09 -9.80 5.15
CA GLY A 353 1.06 -8.79 5.53
C GLY A 353 2.39 -9.00 4.82
N ASP A 354 3.22 -7.97 4.83
CA ASP A 354 4.61 -8.06 4.40
C ASP A 354 5.37 -8.97 5.38
N PRO A 355 5.98 -10.09 4.94
CA PRO A 355 6.71 -11.00 5.82
C PRO A 355 7.83 -10.35 6.64
N ILE A 356 8.43 -9.25 6.16
CA ILE A 356 9.48 -8.51 6.90
C ILE A 356 8.88 -7.85 8.15
N ARG A 357 7.68 -7.27 8.04
CA ARG A 357 7.01 -6.55 9.14
C ARG A 357 6.09 -7.44 9.97
N SER A 358 5.52 -8.46 9.34
CA SER A 358 4.57 -9.42 9.90
C SER A 358 4.98 -10.86 9.57
N PRO A 359 6.06 -11.38 10.19
CA PRO A 359 6.51 -12.76 10.00
C PRO A 359 5.44 -13.83 10.19
N GLU A 360 4.45 -13.56 11.04
CA GLU A 360 3.31 -14.42 11.35
C GLU A 360 2.34 -14.61 10.17
N ALA A 361 2.45 -13.79 9.12
CA ALA A 361 1.65 -13.94 7.92
C ALA A 361 2.01 -15.24 7.15
N VAL A 362 3.26 -15.70 7.26
CA VAL A 362 3.76 -16.96 6.67
C VAL A 362 3.46 -18.13 7.62
N PRO A 363 3.10 -19.35 7.14
CA PRO A 363 3.05 -19.81 5.75
C PRO A 363 1.85 -19.33 4.93
N THR A 364 2.05 -19.32 3.62
CA THR A 364 1.05 -19.05 2.58
C THR A 364 0.28 -20.30 2.18
N GLY A 365 -0.61 -20.20 1.18
CA GLY A 365 -1.58 -21.24 0.83
C GLY A 365 -2.88 -21.13 1.60
N ARG A 366 -3.16 -19.96 2.18
CA ARG A 366 -4.26 -19.74 3.12
C ARG A 366 -5.27 -18.73 2.58
N ASN A 367 -6.47 -18.78 3.13
CA ASN A 367 -7.56 -17.89 2.77
C ASN A 367 -7.45 -16.58 3.55
N LEU A 368 -6.90 -15.56 2.89
CA LEU A 368 -6.69 -14.24 3.49
C LEU A 368 -7.97 -13.67 4.09
N ILE A 369 -7.83 -13.08 5.28
CA ILE A 369 -8.86 -12.28 5.95
C ILE A 369 -8.33 -10.87 6.23
N GLY A 370 -9.25 -9.90 6.17
CA GLY A 370 -8.97 -8.54 6.60
C GLY A 370 -8.95 -8.42 8.12
N PHE A 371 -8.61 -7.25 8.63
CA PHE A 371 -8.68 -6.96 10.06
C PHE A 371 -10.07 -6.44 10.46
N ASN A 372 -10.34 -6.38 11.78
CA ASN A 372 -11.60 -5.84 12.30
C ASN A 372 -11.62 -4.28 12.24
N PRO A 373 -12.41 -3.66 11.34
CA PRO A 373 -12.43 -2.20 11.17
C PRO A 373 -13.02 -1.45 12.37
N ALA A 374 -13.73 -2.14 13.27
CA ALA A 374 -14.25 -1.51 14.50
C ALA A 374 -13.13 -1.19 15.51
N LYS A 375 -11.94 -1.76 15.33
CA LYS A 375 -10.78 -1.52 16.21
C LYS A 375 -9.87 -0.38 15.72
N VAL A 376 -10.26 0.40 14.72
CA VAL A 376 -9.48 1.53 14.21
C VAL A 376 -9.86 2.83 14.91
N PRO A 377 -8.90 3.57 15.49
CA PRO A 377 -7.51 3.17 15.76
C PRO A 377 -7.39 2.22 16.96
N SER A 378 -6.38 1.36 16.98
CA SER A 378 -6.03 0.60 18.20
C SER A 378 -5.45 1.52 19.27
N LYS A 379 -5.35 1.06 20.52
CA LYS A 379 -4.79 1.88 21.62
C LYS A 379 -3.33 2.21 21.38
N GLU A 380 -2.59 1.21 20.91
CA GLU A 380 -1.17 1.29 20.57
C GLU A 380 -0.96 2.22 19.37
N ALA A 381 -1.79 2.09 18.34
CA ALA A 381 -1.78 3.00 17.19
C ALA A 381 -2.13 4.43 17.58
N TYR A 382 -3.04 4.63 18.55
CA TYR A 382 -3.34 5.97 19.07
C TYR A 382 -2.13 6.60 19.75
N GLN A 383 -1.45 5.86 20.62
CA GLN A 383 -0.24 6.37 21.28
C GLN A 383 0.85 6.74 20.26
N ALA A 384 1.11 5.87 19.28
CA ALA A 384 2.08 6.16 18.22
C ALA A 384 1.67 7.38 17.39
N GLY A 385 0.38 7.47 17.00
CA GLY A 385 -0.16 8.60 16.25
C GLY A 385 -0.05 9.93 17.01
N VAL A 386 -0.30 9.94 18.32
CA VAL A 386 -0.11 11.12 19.17
C VAL A 386 1.34 11.59 19.14
N THR A 387 2.31 10.68 19.33
CA THR A 387 3.74 11.02 19.29
C THR A 387 4.14 11.63 17.95
N LEU A 388 3.76 10.99 16.83
CA LEU A 388 4.10 11.46 15.48
C LEU A 388 3.44 12.80 15.16
N MET A 389 2.19 13.01 15.59
CA MET A 389 1.47 14.26 15.34
C MET A 389 2.06 15.41 16.16
N GLU A 390 2.40 15.18 17.43
CA GLU A 390 3.06 16.20 18.26
C GLU A 390 4.43 16.58 17.71
N GLN A 391 5.24 15.61 17.27
CA GLN A 391 6.52 15.90 16.58
C GLN A 391 6.29 16.79 15.35
N THR A 392 5.35 16.40 14.47
CA THR A 392 5.02 17.16 13.25
C THR A 392 4.57 18.59 13.57
N ILE A 393 3.71 18.79 14.57
CA ILE A 393 3.21 20.11 14.98
C ILE A 393 4.33 20.95 15.59
N ASN A 394 5.15 20.36 16.46
CA ASN A 394 6.26 21.05 17.12
C ASN A 394 7.34 21.47 16.12
N ASP A 395 7.63 20.62 15.13
CA ASP A 395 8.57 20.93 14.06
C ASP A 395 8.06 22.10 13.20
N TYR A 396 6.78 22.09 12.83
CA TYR A 396 6.16 23.21 12.11
C TYR A 396 6.19 24.50 12.93
N HIS A 397 5.82 24.43 14.21
CA HIS A 397 5.83 25.58 15.11
C HIS A 397 7.24 26.15 15.29
N SER A 398 8.24 25.29 15.45
CA SER A 398 9.64 25.69 15.59
C SER A 398 10.18 26.38 14.33
N LYS A 399 9.79 25.90 13.14
CA LYS A 399 10.21 26.46 11.85
C LYS A 399 9.49 27.76 11.49
N HIS A 400 8.22 27.91 11.89
CA HIS A 400 7.37 29.01 11.42
C HIS A 400 6.90 29.99 12.50
N GLY A 401 7.18 29.73 13.78
CA GLY A 401 6.75 30.55 14.92
C GLY A 401 5.22 30.58 15.14
N ARG A 402 4.47 29.68 14.49
CA ARG A 402 3.00 29.58 14.59
C ARG A 402 2.56 28.13 14.39
N PHE A 403 1.43 27.75 15.01
CA PHE A 403 0.82 26.45 14.78
C PHE A 403 0.23 26.35 13.36
N PRO A 404 0.24 25.16 12.74
CA PRO A 404 -0.45 24.97 11.47
C PRO A 404 -1.96 25.12 11.69
N GLN A 405 -2.63 25.86 10.80
CA GLN A 405 -4.07 26.09 10.93
C GLN A 405 -4.89 24.94 10.34
N LYS A 406 -4.30 24.23 9.37
CA LYS A 406 -4.94 23.16 8.62
C LYS A 406 -3.90 22.12 8.16
N LEU A 407 -4.26 20.84 8.20
CA LEU A 407 -3.44 19.72 7.72
C LEU A 407 -4.23 18.85 6.74
N ALA A 408 -3.59 18.39 5.67
CA ALA A 408 -4.18 17.48 4.70
C ALA A 408 -3.69 16.04 4.92
N PHE A 409 -4.61 15.08 4.92
CA PHE A 409 -4.34 13.66 5.15
C PHE A 409 -4.84 12.83 3.97
N SER A 410 -4.08 11.80 3.57
CA SER A 410 -4.53 10.80 2.60
C SER A 410 -4.70 9.44 3.27
N LEU A 411 -5.92 8.91 3.31
CA LEU A 411 -6.24 7.63 3.94
C LEU A 411 -6.23 6.49 2.91
N TRP A 412 -5.33 5.53 3.12
CA TRP A 412 -5.13 4.36 2.28
C TRP A 412 -5.53 3.10 3.03
N SER A 413 -6.34 2.25 2.39
CA SER A 413 -6.89 1.05 3.05
C SER A 413 -5.80 0.13 3.60
N LEU A 414 -4.78 -0.16 2.78
CA LEU A 414 -3.68 -1.06 3.14
C LEU A 414 -2.84 -0.50 4.30
N GLU A 415 -2.51 0.79 4.27
CA GLU A 415 -1.73 1.41 5.35
C GLU A 415 -2.49 1.41 6.67
N THR A 416 -3.79 1.75 6.64
CA THR A 416 -4.65 1.65 7.84
C THR A 416 -4.67 0.23 8.41
N MET A 417 -4.71 -0.81 7.56
CA MET A 417 -4.59 -2.20 8.03
C MET A 417 -3.22 -2.46 8.68
N ARG A 418 -2.16 -1.96 8.05
CA ARG A 418 -0.76 -2.21 8.44
C ARG A 418 -0.41 -1.55 9.78
N HIS A 419 -0.78 -0.28 9.97
CA HIS A 419 -0.48 0.49 11.18
C HIS A 419 -1.67 0.60 12.14
N GLN A 420 -2.74 -0.20 11.93
CA GLN A 420 -3.92 -0.30 12.79
C GLN A 420 -4.58 1.05 13.16
N GLY A 421 -4.52 2.02 12.25
CA GLY A 421 -5.14 3.33 12.47
C GLY A 421 -4.25 4.47 12.99
N ALA A 422 -2.92 4.35 12.97
CA ALA A 422 -2.02 5.42 13.42
C ALA A 422 -2.28 6.79 12.75
N LEU A 423 -2.68 6.82 11.48
CA LEU A 423 -2.98 8.07 10.76
C LEU A 423 -4.32 8.70 11.20
N GLU A 424 -5.33 7.87 11.43
CA GLU A 424 -6.62 8.26 12.00
C GLU A 424 -6.46 8.80 13.42
N ALA A 425 -5.52 8.23 14.19
CA ALA A 425 -5.11 8.77 15.48
C ALA A 425 -4.43 10.14 15.37
N GLN A 426 -3.56 10.37 14.37
CA GLN A 426 -2.99 11.69 14.11
C GLN A 426 -4.08 12.72 13.82
N ILE A 427 -5.06 12.37 12.97
CA ILE A 427 -6.22 13.21 12.63
C ILE A 427 -7.01 13.60 13.90
N LEU A 428 -7.36 12.60 14.73
CA LEU A 428 -8.05 12.83 15.99
C LEU A 428 -7.25 13.78 16.91
N HIS A 429 -5.96 13.50 17.08
CA HIS A 429 -5.12 14.27 17.98
C HIS A 429 -4.89 15.70 17.47
N ALA A 430 -4.76 15.91 16.16
CA ALA A 430 -4.68 17.24 15.55
C ALA A 430 -5.88 18.11 15.93
N MET A 431 -7.10 17.55 15.89
CA MET A 431 -8.34 18.21 16.32
C MET A 431 -8.52 18.27 17.86
N GLY A 432 -7.63 17.64 18.63
CA GLY A 432 -7.70 17.59 20.09
C GLY A 432 -8.75 16.62 20.61
N LEU A 433 -8.82 15.44 20.01
CA LEU A 433 -9.71 14.36 20.38
C LEU A 433 -8.92 13.09 20.73
N LYS A 434 -9.53 12.24 21.55
CA LYS A 434 -9.09 10.86 21.81
C LYS A 434 -10.21 9.86 21.50
N PRO A 435 -9.90 8.66 20.98
CA PRO A 435 -10.90 7.61 20.82
C PRO A 435 -11.40 7.12 22.17
N LYS A 436 -12.65 6.66 22.21
CA LYS A 436 -13.21 5.90 23.32
C LYS A 436 -13.39 4.46 22.88
N TRP A 437 -12.79 3.53 23.63
CA TRP A 437 -12.90 2.10 23.36
C TRP A 437 -13.83 1.39 24.34
N ASP A 438 -14.50 0.34 23.87
CA ASP A 438 -15.15 -0.65 24.74
C ASP A 438 -14.12 -1.64 25.33
N HIS A 439 -14.61 -2.61 26.12
CA HIS A 439 -13.75 -3.63 26.72
C HIS A 439 -13.09 -4.59 25.71
N GLN A 440 -13.62 -4.69 24.48
CA GLN A 440 -13.08 -5.54 23.40
C GLN A 440 -12.08 -4.77 22.52
N GLY A 441 -11.90 -3.48 22.77
CA GLY A 441 -11.05 -2.58 21.99
C GLY A 441 -11.72 -2.04 20.73
N ASN A 442 -13.04 -2.11 20.61
CA ASN A 442 -13.74 -1.43 19.52
C ASN A 442 -13.90 0.05 19.86
N VAL A 443 -13.74 0.93 18.87
CA VAL A 443 -14.02 2.36 19.01
C VAL A 443 -15.53 2.57 19.00
N ILE A 444 -16.03 3.24 20.04
CA ILE A 444 -17.47 3.47 20.25
C ILE A 444 -17.85 4.94 20.26
N ASP A 445 -16.89 5.86 20.48
CA ASP A 445 -17.10 7.32 20.50
C ASP A 445 -15.74 8.04 20.47
N THR A 446 -15.75 9.37 20.51
CA THR A 446 -14.59 10.24 20.70
C THR A 446 -14.77 11.18 21.88
N GLU A 447 -13.71 11.41 22.64
CA GLU A 447 -13.69 12.33 23.78
C GLU A 447 -12.84 13.56 23.45
N VAL A 448 -13.32 14.74 23.85
CA VAL A 448 -12.62 16.01 23.66
C VAL A 448 -11.51 16.13 24.70
N ILE A 449 -10.28 16.38 24.24
CA ILE A 449 -9.16 16.75 25.10
C ILE A 449 -9.35 18.22 25.51
N PRO A 450 -9.44 18.56 26.81
CA PRO A 450 -9.56 19.94 27.27
C PRO A 450 -8.38 20.79 26.79
N TYR A 451 -8.62 22.07 26.49
CA TYR A 451 -7.56 22.96 26.00
C TYR A 451 -6.37 23.07 26.97
N SER A 452 -6.63 23.02 28.28
CA SER A 452 -5.60 23.01 29.33
C SER A 452 -4.66 21.81 29.28
N GLU A 453 -5.13 20.67 28.76
CA GLU A 453 -4.35 19.46 28.56
C GLU A 453 -3.71 19.44 27.16
N LEU A 454 -4.44 19.91 26.14
CA LEU A 454 -3.97 19.94 24.76
C LEU A 454 -2.79 20.90 24.56
N GLY A 455 -2.77 22.05 25.25
CA GLY A 455 -1.66 23.01 25.22
C GLY A 455 -1.45 23.77 23.90
N ARG A 456 -2.30 23.53 22.90
CA ARG A 456 -2.23 24.14 21.56
C ARG A 456 -3.63 24.32 20.95
N PRO A 457 -3.78 25.14 19.90
CA PRO A 457 -5.02 25.22 19.14
C PRO A 457 -5.43 23.87 18.54
N ARG A 458 -6.73 23.68 18.34
CA ARG A 458 -7.28 22.58 17.55
C ARG A 458 -7.06 22.88 16.08
N ILE A 459 -6.38 21.97 15.40
CA ILE A 459 -5.95 22.14 14.02
C ILE A 459 -7.05 21.60 13.10
N ASP A 460 -7.38 22.37 12.06
CA ASP A 460 -8.33 21.92 11.06
C ASP A 460 -7.72 20.80 10.20
N VAL A 461 -8.55 19.91 9.67
CA VAL A 461 -8.07 18.77 8.89
C VAL A 461 -8.84 18.70 7.61
N VAL A 462 -8.22 18.28 6.53
CA VAL A 462 -8.89 17.85 5.30
C VAL A 462 -8.40 16.44 4.96
N ILE A 463 -9.34 15.55 4.65
CA ILE A 463 -9.08 14.12 4.54
C ILE A 463 -9.48 13.66 3.14
N SER A 464 -8.53 13.10 2.42
CA SER A 464 -8.74 12.43 1.14
C SER A 464 -8.64 10.91 1.34
N ALA A 465 -9.77 10.22 1.33
CA ALA A 465 -9.82 8.77 1.41
C ALA A 465 -9.81 8.14 0.01
N THR A 466 -9.01 7.10 -0.18
CA THR A 466 -9.06 6.28 -1.40
C THR A 466 -10.39 5.53 -1.50
N GLY A 467 -10.86 5.22 -2.71
CA GLY A 467 -12.09 4.45 -2.89
C GLY A 467 -12.09 3.09 -2.17
N LEU A 468 -10.94 2.42 -2.08
CA LEU A 468 -10.81 1.17 -1.33
C LEU A 468 -10.89 1.39 0.19
N TYR A 469 -10.38 2.52 0.70
CA TYR A 469 -10.56 2.89 2.09
C TYR A 469 -12.04 3.11 2.41
N ARG A 470 -12.76 3.84 1.55
CA ARG A 470 -14.20 4.08 1.70
C ARG A 470 -15.01 2.79 1.83
N ASP A 471 -14.70 1.79 1.02
CA ASP A 471 -15.42 0.52 1.01
C ASP A 471 -14.99 -0.41 2.18
N ALA A 472 -13.75 -0.28 2.64
CA ALA A 472 -13.20 -1.09 3.73
C ALA A 472 -13.58 -0.56 5.12
N PHE A 473 -13.62 0.76 5.29
CA PHE A 473 -13.77 1.45 6.58
C PHE A 473 -14.90 2.50 6.62
N PRO A 474 -16.12 2.19 6.15
CA PRO A 474 -17.22 3.15 6.18
C PRO A 474 -17.57 3.56 7.61
N ASN A 475 -17.51 2.62 8.57
CA ASN A 475 -17.72 2.93 9.99
C ASN A 475 -16.68 3.94 10.52
N VAL A 476 -15.44 3.88 10.02
CA VAL A 476 -14.37 4.80 10.42
C VAL A 476 -14.59 6.18 9.82
N MET A 477 -14.99 6.24 8.56
CA MET A 477 -15.38 7.50 7.91
C MET A 477 -16.53 8.19 8.64
N LEU A 478 -17.54 7.43 9.07
CA LEU A 478 -18.69 7.95 9.78
C LEU A 478 -18.29 8.58 11.12
N TRP A 479 -17.61 7.84 11.99
CA TRP A 479 -17.25 8.40 13.31
C TRP A 479 -16.24 9.55 13.19
N LEU A 480 -15.35 9.54 12.17
CA LEU A 480 -14.48 10.69 11.89
C LEU A 480 -15.30 11.92 11.52
N ALA A 481 -16.30 11.77 10.63
CA ALA A 481 -17.16 12.88 10.23
C ALA A 481 -18.00 13.41 11.40
N GLU A 482 -18.49 12.53 12.29
CA GLU A 482 -19.16 12.92 13.53
C GLU A 482 -18.23 13.68 14.48
N ALA A 483 -16.98 13.22 14.60
CA ALA A 483 -15.96 13.87 15.43
C ALA A 483 -15.58 15.26 14.88
N ILE A 484 -15.48 15.41 13.56
CA ILE A 484 -15.27 16.70 12.89
C ILE A 484 -16.45 17.63 13.17
N ASP A 485 -17.70 17.19 12.97
CA ASP A 485 -18.90 18.01 13.23
C ASP A 485 -18.97 18.47 14.70
N LYS A 486 -18.59 17.59 15.63
CA LYS A 486 -18.52 17.90 17.07
C LYS A 486 -17.55 19.04 17.35
N ILE A 487 -16.33 18.99 16.80
CA ILE A 487 -15.32 20.04 17.00
C ILE A 487 -15.67 21.31 16.21
N ALA A 488 -16.26 21.17 15.02
CA ALA A 488 -16.67 22.29 14.17
C ALA A 488 -17.74 23.19 14.81
N LYS A 489 -18.52 22.66 15.76
CA LYS A 489 -19.55 23.41 16.52
C LYS A 489 -19.04 24.01 17.82
N MET A 490 -17.83 23.66 18.24
CA MET A 490 -17.30 24.06 19.53
C MET A 490 -16.65 25.44 19.44
N LYS A 491 -17.38 26.47 19.90
CA LYS A 491 -16.92 27.87 19.88
C LYS A 491 -15.79 28.10 20.89
N GLU A 492 -14.56 28.03 20.39
CA GLU A 492 -13.32 28.36 21.10
C GLU A 492 -12.45 29.22 20.17
N ASP A 493 -11.81 30.28 20.70
CA ASP A 493 -10.96 31.16 19.89
C ASP A 493 -9.75 30.41 19.29
N ASN A 494 -9.30 29.37 19.98
CA ASN A 494 -8.19 28.50 19.61
C ASN A 494 -8.64 27.24 18.84
N ASN A 495 -9.79 27.27 18.17
CA ASN A 495 -10.28 26.15 17.37
C ASN A 495 -10.37 26.53 15.89
N PHE A 496 -9.38 26.10 15.10
CA PHE A 496 -9.34 26.39 13.66
C PHE A 496 -10.47 25.70 12.89
N VAL A 497 -10.88 24.49 13.30
CA VAL A 497 -12.03 23.79 12.71
C VAL A 497 -13.30 24.64 12.81
N TYR A 498 -13.60 25.15 14.01
CA TYR A 498 -14.77 26.03 14.24
C TYR A 498 -14.68 27.31 13.41
N ARG A 499 -13.51 27.97 13.41
CA ARG A 499 -13.33 29.25 12.69
C ARG A 499 -13.51 29.08 11.19
N HIS A 500 -12.87 28.09 10.59
CA HIS A 500 -12.99 27.84 9.15
C HIS A 500 -14.40 27.38 8.77
N THR A 501 -15.04 26.55 9.59
CA THR A 501 -16.43 26.13 9.38
C THR A 501 -17.37 27.33 9.35
N ASN A 502 -17.30 28.25 10.30
CA ASN A 502 -18.18 29.43 10.29
C ASN A 502 -17.89 30.36 9.12
N SER A 503 -16.62 30.58 8.77
CA SER A 503 -16.27 31.39 7.60
C SER A 503 -16.82 30.79 6.30
N LEU A 504 -16.70 29.48 6.13
CA LEU A 504 -17.24 28.76 4.97
C LEU A 504 -18.77 28.77 4.96
N LYS A 505 -19.41 28.63 6.13
CA LYS A 505 -20.87 28.73 6.26
C LYS A 505 -21.39 30.08 5.79
N GLU A 506 -20.74 31.18 6.19
CA GLU A 506 -21.09 32.54 5.73
C GLU A 506 -20.94 32.68 4.21
N GLN A 507 -19.88 32.11 3.63
CA GLN A 507 -19.67 32.10 2.18
C GLN A 507 -20.75 31.31 1.45
N LEU A 508 -21.11 30.12 1.93
CA LEU A 508 -22.16 29.29 1.33
C LEU A 508 -23.53 29.95 1.40
N LEU A 509 -23.84 30.64 2.50
CA LEU A 509 -25.06 31.46 2.63
C LEU A 509 -25.06 32.61 1.62
N ALA A 510 -23.93 33.31 1.45
CA ALA A 510 -23.79 34.38 0.47
C ALA A 510 -23.91 33.87 -0.98
N GLN A 511 -23.53 32.62 -1.24
CA GLN A 511 -23.73 31.93 -2.53
C GLN A 511 -25.16 31.41 -2.73
N GLY A 512 -26.08 31.66 -1.79
CA GLY A 512 -27.49 31.31 -1.90
C GLY A 512 -27.85 29.88 -1.49
N LYS A 513 -26.94 29.14 -0.83
CA LYS A 513 -27.29 27.83 -0.23
C LYS A 513 -28.26 28.01 0.93
N SER A 514 -29.10 26.99 1.15
CA SER A 514 -30.02 26.99 2.29
C SER A 514 -29.24 27.01 3.62
N ALA A 515 -29.84 27.50 4.70
CA ALA A 515 -29.18 27.49 6.02
C ALA A 515 -28.81 26.07 6.48
N ALA A 516 -29.62 25.07 6.12
CA ALA A 516 -29.34 23.66 6.41
C ALA A 516 -28.16 23.13 5.59
N ASP A 517 -28.10 23.43 4.29
CA ASP A 517 -26.97 23.02 3.45
C ASP A 517 -25.68 23.74 3.82
N ALA A 518 -25.73 25.04 4.12
CA ALA A 518 -24.57 25.79 4.55
C ALA A 518 -24.02 25.24 5.88
N ASP A 519 -24.89 24.88 6.83
CA ASP A 519 -24.48 24.24 8.08
C ASP A 519 -23.82 22.87 7.85
N TYR A 520 -24.45 22.02 7.03
CA TYR A 520 -23.92 20.70 6.73
C TYR A 520 -22.60 20.76 5.96
N LEU A 521 -22.60 21.40 4.79
CA LEU A 521 -21.45 21.42 3.87
C LEU A 521 -20.23 22.11 4.49
N SER A 522 -20.42 23.15 5.31
CA SER A 522 -19.30 23.85 5.96
C SER A 522 -18.53 22.99 6.97
N SER A 523 -19.16 21.95 7.51
CA SER A 523 -18.53 21.00 8.45
C SER A 523 -17.79 19.85 7.77
N ILE A 524 -17.97 19.65 6.46
CA ILE A 524 -17.37 18.54 5.72
C ILE A 524 -15.86 18.74 5.62
N ARG A 525 -15.11 17.70 5.95
CA ARG A 525 -13.65 17.61 5.74
C ARG A 525 -13.19 16.32 5.09
N LEU A 526 -14.11 15.37 4.84
CA LEU A 526 -13.78 14.05 4.33
C LEU A 526 -14.29 13.90 2.90
N PHE A 527 -13.36 13.60 2.00
CA PHE A 527 -13.55 13.51 0.56
C PHE A 527 -13.01 12.18 0.05
N SER A 528 -13.59 11.67 -1.02
CA SER A 528 -13.15 10.45 -1.69
C SER A 528 -13.61 10.47 -3.13
N ASN A 529 -13.21 9.45 -3.90
CA ASN A 529 -13.90 9.12 -5.13
C ASN A 529 -15.40 8.94 -4.91
N GLU A 530 -16.16 9.23 -5.95
CA GLU A 530 -17.55 8.82 -6.09
C GLU A 530 -17.71 7.34 -5.76
N THR A 531 -18.81 6.98 -5.10
CA THR A 531 -19.15 5.60 -4.82
C THR A 531 -19.11 4.74 -6.07
N GLY A 532 -18.33 3.65 -6.01
CA GLY A 532 -18.06 2.76 -7.14
C GLY A 532 -16.99 3.24 -8.14
N ASN A 533 -16.35 4.37 -7.91
CA ASN A 533 -15.14 4.79 -8.61
C ASN A 533 -13.93 4.75 -7.67
N TYR A 534 -12.75 4.60 -8.27
CA TYR A 534 -11.48 4.40 -7.57
C TYR A 534 -10.36 5.08 -8.36
N GLY A 535 -9.33 5.51 -7.64
CA GLY A 535 -8.14 6.14 -8.20
C GLY A 535 -8.35 7.63 -8.50
N THR A 536 -7.26 8.39 -8.44
CA THR A 536 -7.27 9.84 -8.68
C THR A 536 -7.29 10.19 -10.16
N GLY A 537 -6.96 9.23 -11.04
CA GLY A 537 -6.70 9.48 -12.46
C GLY A 537 -5.35 10.13 -12.76
N LEU A 538 -4.62 10.59 -11.73
CA LEU A 538 -3.38 11.33 -11.91
C LEU A 538 -2.24 10.49 -12.48
N ALA A 539 -2.09 9.22 -12.09
CA ALA A 539 -0.97 8.39 -12.54
C ALA A 539 -0.91 8.26 -14.08
N GLY A 540 -2.07 8.11 -14.72
CA GLY A 540 -2.14 8.09 -16.19
C GLY A 540 -1.92 9.47 -16.79
N ALA A 541 -2.51 10.51 -16.20
CA ALA A 541 -2.41 11.88 -16.70
C ALA A 541 -0.99 12.46 -16.57
N SER A 542 -0.26 12.14 -15.49
CA SER A 542 1.12 12.60 -15.28
C SER A 542 2.09 11.97 -16.27
N LEU A 543 1.84 10.73 -16.70
CA LEU A 543 2.64 10.06 -17.73
C LEU A 543 2.31 10.56 -19.15
N ALA A 544 1.08 11.01 -19.38
CA ALA A 544 0.65 11.65 -20.62
C ALA A 544 1.00 13.16 -20.61
N SER A 545 2.26 13.49 -20.36
CA SER A 545 2.72 14.89 -20.22
C SER A 545 2.57 15.72 -21.48
N ASP A 546 2.32 15.09 -22.63
CA ASP A 546 2.00 15.75 -23.91
C ASP A 546 0.52 16.15 -24.05
N SER A 547 -0.34 15.74 -23.10
CA SER A 547 -1.79 16.01 -23.12
C SER A 547 -2.21 17.24 -22.31
N TRP A 548 -1.29 17.87 -21.58
CA TRP A 548 -1.54 19.04 -20.74
C TRP A 548 -0.32 19.96 -20.68
N ASP A 549 -0.59 21.27 -20.58
CA ASP A 549 0.44 22.32 -20.61
C ASP A 549 0.52 23.09 -19.28
N GLU A 550 -0.49 22.93 -18.41
CA GLU A 550 -0.68 23.68 -17.17
C GLU A 550 -1.01 22.73 -16.02
N GLU A 551 -0.34 22.89 -14.87
CA GLU A 551 -0.55 22.06 -13.67
C GLU A 551 -2.00 22.08 -13.17
N SER A 552 -2.73 23.17 -13.44
CA SER A 552 -4.16 23.31 -13.12
C SER A 552 -5.03 22.20 -13.72
N LYS A 553 -4.65 21.63 -14.87
CA LYS A 553 -5.37 20.50 -15.48
C LYS A 553 -5.30 19.25 -14.58
N LEU A 554 -4.14 18.98 -13.98
CA LEU A 554 -3.96 17.87 -13.04
C LEU A 554 -4.70 18.13 -11.71
N ALA A 555 -4.59 19.35 -11.18
CA ALA A 555 -5.30 19.73 -9.96
C ALA A 555 -6.83 19.60 -10.11
N ASN A 556 -7.39 20.10 -11.22
CA ASN A 556 -8.82 19.97 -11.52
C ASN A 556 -9.23 18.51 -11.71
N LEU A 557 -8.44 17.71 -12.43
CA LEU A 557 -8.71 16.27 -12.56
C LEU A 557 -8.78 15.58 -11.19
N TYR A 558 -7.85 15.90 -10.29
CA TYR A 558 -7.88 15.37 -8.93
C TYR A 558 -9.13 15.81 -8.17
N LEU A 559 -9.44 17.11 -8.17
CA LEU A 559 -10.60 17.66 -7.49
C LEU A 559 -11.92 17.10 -8.03
N ASP A 560 -12.05 16.93 -9.35
CA ASP A 560 -13.23 16.35 -9.98
C ASP A 560 -13.38 14.86 -9.62
N ARG A 561 -12.27 14.13 -9.54
CA ARG A 561 -12.27 12.69 -9.23
C ARG A 561 -12.46 12.39 -7.76
N MET A 562 -11.98 13.27 -6.87
CA MET A 562 -11.96 13.08 -5.42
C MET A 562 -12.94 13.99 -4.67
N GLY A 563 -13.63 14.91 -5.36
CA GLY A 563 -14.50 15.93 -4.80
C GLY A 563 -15.89 15.44 -4.40
N PHE A 564 -16.01 14.21 -3.91
CA PHE A 564 -17.27 13.67 -3.40
C PHE A 564 -17.24 13.69 -1.87
N ALA A 565 -18.25 14.30 -1.27
CA ALA A 565 -18.30 14.57 0.17
C ALA A 565 -18.81 13.37 0.98
N PHE A 566 -18.23 13.17 2.16
CA PHE A 566 -18.64 12.18 3.16
C PHE A 566 -18.76 12.88 4.52
N GLY A 567 -20.00 13.10 4.97
CA GLY A 567 -20.31 13.79 6.23
C GLY A 567 -20.89 12.87 7.28
N LYS A 568 -21.39 13.45 8.37
CA LYS A 568 -22.12 12.68 9.41
C LYS A 568 -23.47 12.13 8.93
N ASP A 569 -24.02 12.64 7.83
CA ASP A 569 -25.27 12.18 7.25
C ASP A 569 -24.98 11.20 6.10
N GLU A 570 -25.12 9.91 6.39
CA GLU A 570 -24.88 8.82 5.43
C GLU A 570 -25.77 8.93 4.19
N GLN A 571 -26.95 9.55 4.28
CA GLN A 571 -27.86 9.70 3.14
C GLN A 571 -27.30 10.66 2.08
N ARG A 572 -26.37 11.52 2.46
CA ARG A 572 -25.68 12.50 1.60
C ARG A 572 -24.27 12.06 1.22
N TRP A 573 -23.88 10.84 1.53
CA TRP A 573 -22.56 10.33 1.13
C TRP A 573 -22.43 10.25 -0.38
N SER A 574 -21.23 10.56 -0.86
CA SER A 574 -20.94 10.61 -2.28
C SER A 574 -21.73 11.68 -3.04
N GLU A 575 -22.17 12.75 -2.36
CA GLU A 575 -22.67 13.96 -3.00
C GLU A 575 -21.51 14.64 -3.74
N ASN A 576 -21.69 14.95 -5.03
CA ASN A 576 -20.70 15.68 -5.79
C ASN A 576 -20.70 17.15 -5.36
N VAL A 577 -19.55 17.62 -4.86
CA VAL A 577 -19.38 18.99 -4.40
C VAL A 577 -18.33 19.77 -5.22
N SER A 578 -17.95 19.25 -6.39
CA SER A 578 -17.08 19.91 -7.36
C SER A 578 -17.62 21.29 -7.77
N ASP A 579 -18.93 21.38 -8.03
CA ASP A 579 -19.57 22.63 -8.49
C ASP A 579 -19.53 23.75 -7.44
N SER A 580 -19.50 23.38 -6.16
CA SER A 580 -19.35 24.33 -5.05
C SER A 580 -17.90 24.66 -4.73
N ASN A 581 -16.93 24.04 -5.42
CA ASN A 581 -15.50 24.11 -5.10
C ASN A 581 -15.23 23.82 -3.61
N LEU A 582 -16.07 22.99 -2.97
CA LEU A 582 -16.02 22.79 -1.52
C LEU A 582 -14.67 22.20 -1.13
N TYR A 583 -14.23 21.19 -1.87
CA TYR A 583 -12.99 20.48 -1.59
C TYR A 583 -11.74 21.36 -1.73
N SER A 584 -11.75 22.39 -2.59
CA SER A 584 -10.62 23.33 -2.70
C SER A 584 -10.66 24.47 -1.68
N GLN A 585 -11.78 24.66 -0.97
CA GLN A 585 -11.97 25.70 0.05
C GLN A 585 -11.67 25.18 1.47
N VAL A 586 -12.04 23.93 1.73
CA VAL A 586 -11.70 23.19 2.95
C VAL A 586 -10.32 22.57 2.88
#